data_AF-A0A8K0XR64-F1
#
_entry.id   AF-A0A8K0XR64-F1
#
_cell.length_a   1.000
_cell.length_b   1.000
_cell.length_c   1.000
_cell.angle_alpha   90.00
_cell.angle_beta   90.00
_cell.angle_gamma   90.00
#
_symmetry.space_group_name_H-M   'P 1'
#
loop_
_entity.id
_entity.type
_entity.pdbx_description
1 polymer ?
#
loop_
_entity_poly.entity_id
_entity_poly.type
_entity_poly.pdbx_seq_one_letter_code
_entity_poly.pdbx_strand_id
1 'polypeptide(L)'
;THLLLQNEIPWSSTIHALRTVESTTLTFFNPSPMPSPSQLRELPWSAVNWLIVNEGEAQSLFDALRGEVVDSEEALSRAHLLLESLRALPGFSSSVGLVCTLGSLGVMVLPSGSVKAIYVPALKLNRPVVDTTGAGDCFTGYFVAGFMKH
;
A
#
# COMPACT_ATOMS: atom_id res chain seq x y z
N THR A 1 17.76 -8.56 -2.15
CA THR A 1 17.64 -7.21 -2.75
C THR A 1 16.24 -6.67 -2.62
N HIS A 2 15.19 -7.47 -2.84
CA HIS A 2 13.80 -7.07 -2.66
C HIS A 2 13.06 -8.10 -1.82
N LEU A 3 12.11 -7.65 -1.00
CA LEU A 3 11.22 -8.47 -0.19
C LEU A 3 9.79 -7.97 -0.40
N LEU A 4 8.91 -8.84 -0.91
CA LEU A 4 7.49 -8.56 -1.06
C LEU A 4 6.72 -9.44 -0.09
N LEU A 5 5.87 -8.82 0.74
CA LEU A 5 5.07 -9.49 1.76
C LEU A 5 3.58 -9.19 1.59
N GLN A 6 2.77 -10.19 1.91
CA GLN A 6 1.33 -10.09 2.10
C GLN A 6 0.92 -10.65 3.48
N ASN A 7 -0.37 -10.79 3.73
CA ASN A 7 -0.92 -11.34 4.98
C ASN A 7 -1.59 -12.72 4.80
N GLU A 8 -1.17 -13.50 3.79
CA GLU A 8 -1.66 -14.87 3.56
C GLU A 8 -0.77 -15.96 4.20
N ILE A 9 0.19 -15.54 5.03
CA ILE A 9 1.05 -16.43 5.82
C ILE A 9 0.87 -16.11 7.31
N PRO A 10 1.37 -16.95 8.23
CA PRO A 10 1.32 -16.61 9.66
C PRO A 10 1.96 -15.23 9.91
N TRP A 11 1.22 -14.35 10.59
CA TRP A 11 1.65 -12.97 10.88
C TRP A 11 3.05 -12.87 11.50
N SER A 12 3.39 -13.83 12.36
CA SER A 12 4.71 -13.93 12.98
C SER A 12 5.84 -14.07 11.96
N SER A 13 5.59 -14.71 10.82
CA SER A 13 6.57 -14.85 9.73
C SER A 13 6.77 -13.53 8.99
N THR A 14 5.69 -12.80 8.71
CA THR A 14 5.75 -11.44 8.13
C THR A 14 6.52 -10.49 9.05
N ILE A 15 6.20 -10.48 10.34
CA ILE A 15 6.92 -9.66 11.33
C ILE A 15 8.38 -10.07 11.47
N HIS A 16 8.66 -11.37 11.49
CA HIS A 16 10.03 -11.87 11.55
C HIS A 16 10.84 -11.39 10.35
N ALA A 17 10.30 -11.56 9.13
CA ALA A 17 10.94 -11.11 7.90
C ALA A 17 11.22 -9.59 7.90
N LEU A 18 10.24 -8.77 8.32
CA LEU A 18 10.43 -7.32 8.43
C LEU A 18 11.45 -6.91 9.51
N ARG A 19 11.63 -7.70 10.56
CA ARG A 19 12.60 -7.40 11.64
C ARG A 19 14.02 -7.85 11.31
N THR A 20 14.17 -8.87 10.47
CA THR A 20 15.48 -9.45 10.12
C THR A 20 15.98 -9.02 8.75
N VAL A 21 15.15 -8.32 7.96
CA VAL A 21 15.54 -7.80 6.66
C VAL A 21 16.73 -6.84 6.78
N GLU A 22 17.70 -7.00 5.88
CA GLU A 22 18.85 -6.10 5.79
C GLU A 22 18.41 -4.70 5.34
N SER A 23 19.08 -3.66 5.84
CA SER A 23 18.78 -2.27 5.48
C SER A 23 18.97 -1.94 3.99
N THR A 24 19.69 -2.78 3.26
CA THR A 24 19.92 -2.68 1.81
C THR A 24 18.81 -3.30 0.96
N THR A 25 17.87 -4.02 1.58
CA THR A 25 16.76 -4.68 0.87
C THR A 25 15.54 -3.78 0.80
N LEU A 26 15.02 -3.56 -0.42
CA LEU A 26 13.77 -2.84 -0.62
C LEU A 26 12.57 -3.72 -0.25
N THR A 27 11.76 -3.25 0.70
CA THR A 27 10.60 -3.97 1.21
C THR A 27 9.29 -3.39 0.68
N PHE A 28 8.39 -4.28 0.28
CA PHE A 28 7.06 -3.97 -0.23
C PHE A 28 6.06 -4.76 0.61
N PHE A 29 5.00 -4.10 1.04
CA PHE A 29 3.95 -4.73 1.82
C PHE A 29 2.60 -4.43 1.20
N ASN A 30 1.83 -5.48 0.90
CA ASN A 30 0.41 -5.38 0.58
C ASN A 30 -0.38 -6.10 1.69
N PRO A 31 -1.07 -5.36 2.60
CA PRO A 31 -1.74 -5.93 3.76
C PRO A 31 -3.06 -6.62 3.38
N SER A 32 -2.99 -7.68 2.57
CA SER A 32 -4.15 -8.45 2.13
C SER A 32 -4.05 -9.92 2.57
N PRO A 33 -5.09 -10.49 3.20
CA PRO A 33 -6.24 -9.79 3.79
C PRO A 33 -5.81 -8.79 4.88
N MET A 34 -6.64 -7.79 5.21
CA MET A 34 -6.29 -6.75 6.17
C MET A 34 -5.93 -7.33 7.56
N PRO A 35 -4.72 -7.06 8.11
CA PRO A 35 -4.37 -7.48 9.46
C PRO A 35 -5.23 -6.79 10.52
N SER A 36 -5.28 -7.36 11.73
CA SER A 36 -6.03 -6.77 12.82
C SER A 36 -5.43 -5.43 13.29
N PRO A 37 -6.21 -4.55 13.93
CA PRO A 37 -5.68 -3.30 14.46
C PRO A 37 -4.50 -3.48 15.44
N SER A 38 -4.50 -4.55 16.25
CA SER A 38 -3.36 -4.83 17.15
C SER A 38 -2.11 -5.23 16.37
N GLN A 39 -2.26 -6.05 15.33
CA GLN A 39 -1.17 -6.43 14.44
C GLN A 39 -0.57 -5.21 13.73
N LEU A 40 -1.40 -4.34 13.16
CA LEU A 40 -0.95 -3.13 12.46
C LEU A 40 -0.18 -2.15 13.36
N ARG A 41 -0.54 -2.06 14.66
CA ARG A 41 0.18 -1.24 15.64
C ARG A 41 1.54 -1.81 16.02
N GLU A 42 1.75 -3.12 15.90
CA GLU A 42 3.01 -3.79 16.20
C GLU A 42 3.96 -3.86 14.99
N LEU A 43 3.46 -3.56 13.80
CA LEU A 43 4.22 -3.65 12.56
C LEU A 43 5.36 -2.60 12.56
N PRO A 44 6.62 -3.00 12.28
CA PRO A 44 7.74 -2.08 12.22
C PRO A 44 7.68 -1.26 10.92
N TRP A 45 6.87 -0.20 10.88
CA TRP A 45 6.67 0.63 9.68
C TRP A 45 7.97 1.22 9.12
N SER A 46 9.00 1.41 9.96
CA SER A 46 10.33 1.86 9.53
C SER A 46 11.06 0.85 8.63
N ALA A 47 10.68 -0.43 8.68
CA ALA A 47 11.22 -1.49 7.84
C ALA A 47 10.43 -1.69 6.53
N VAL A 48 9.37 -0.90 6.28
CA VAL A 48 8.57 -0.95 5.05
C VAL A 48 8.96 0.23 4.15
N ASN A 49 9.45 -0.04 2.94
CA ASN A 49 9.75 1.02 1.97
C ASN A 49 8.53 1.42 1.16
N TRP A 50 7.70 0.44 0.76
CA TRP A 50 6.48 0.68 -0.01
C TRP A 50 5.28 -0.06 0.58
N LEU A 51 4.19 0.67 0.80
CA LEU A 51 2.89 0.11 1.14
C LEU A 51 1.99 0.19 -0.10
N ILE A 52 1.40 -0.94 -0.48
CA ILE A 52 0.53 -1.06 -1.65
C ILE A 52 -0.85 -1.52 -1.15
N VAL A 53 -1.87 -0.72 -1.41
CA VAL A 53 -3.24 -0.96 -0.95
C VAL A 53 -4.23 -0.59 -2.04
N ASN A 54 -5.44 -1.15 -2.01
CA ASN A 54 -6.58 -0.54 -2.71
C ASN A 54 -7.27 0.53 -1.84
N GLU A 55 -8.29 1.21 -2.38
CA GLU A 55 -9.03 2.26 -1.65
C GLU A 55 -9.64 1.74 -0.33
N GLY A 56 -10.26 0.56 -0.34
CA GLY A 56 -10.88 -0.03 0.85
C GLY A 56 -9.86 -0.50 1.89
N GLU A 57 -8.72 -1.03 1.44
CA GLU A 57 -7.60 -1.38 2.32
C GLU A 57 -6.95 -0.15 2.93
N ALA A 58 -6.78 0.94 2.16
CA ALA A 58 -6.27 2.22 2.66
C ALA A 58 -7.18 2.79 3.75
N GLN A 59 -8.50 2.77 3.52
CA GLN A 59 -9.50 3.18 4.52
C GLN A 59 -9.44 2.29 5.77
N SER A 60 -9.45 0.96 5.60
CA SER A 60 -9.43 0.01 6.72
C SER A 60 -8.17 0.14 7.56
N LEU A 61 -7.02 0.36 6.91
CA LEU A 61 -5.75 0.63 7.59
C LEU A 61 -5.81 1.95 8.38
N PHE A 62 -6.36 3.01 7.77
CA PHE A 62 -6.52 4.30 8.43
C PHE A 62 -7.43 4.19 9.66
N ASP A 63 -8.59 3.54 9.52
CA ASP A 63 -9.55 3.33 10.60
C ASP A 63 -8.94 2.51 11.74
N ALA A 64 -8.20 1.44 11.41
CA ALA A 64 -7.53 0.58 12.38
C ALA A 64 -6.44 1.30 13.19
N LEU A 65 -5.81 2.31 12.59
CA LEU A 65 -4.72 3.07 13.21
C LEU A 65 -5.18 4.37 13.88
N ARG A 66 -6.30 4.98 13.48
CA ARG A 66 -6.71 6.30 14.00
C ARG A 66 -8.17 6.53 14.37
N GLY A 67 -9.09 5.59 14.14
CA GLY A 67 -10.44 5.63 14.72
C GLY A 67 -11.36 6.80 14.31
N GLU A 68 -11.01 7.65 13.34
CA GLU A 68 -11.88 8.70 12.79
C GLU A 68 -11.92 8.64 11.26
N VAL A 69 -13.01 9.09 10.63
CA VAL A 69 -13.33 8.86 9.22
C VAL A 69 -12.75 9.94 8.29
N VAL A 70 -12.23 9.55 7.13
CA VAL A 70 -11.93 10.46 6.01
C VAL A 70 -13.15 10.51 5.09
N ASP A 71 -13.84 11.65 5.05
CA ASP A 71 -15.04 11.81 4.22
C ASP A 71 -14.75 12.67 2.97
N SER A 72 -14.90 12.05 1.80
CA SER A 72 -14.84 12.70 0.49
C SER A 72 -15.60 11.85 -0.52
N GLU A 73 -16.51 12.44 -1.32
CA GLU A 73 -17.32 11.68 -2.29
C GLU A 73 -16.53 11.26 -3.54
N GLU A 74 -15.51 12.02 -3.93
CA GLU A 74 -14.72 11.75 -5.14
C GLU A 74 -13.55 10.79 -4.85
N ALA A 75 -13.50 9.65 -5.54
CA ALA A 75 -12.49 8.60 -5.29
C ALA A 75 -11.04 9.07 -5.38
N LEU A 76 -10.69 9.95 -6.35
CA LEU A 76 -9.32 10.47 -6.47
C LEU A 76 -8.93 11.36 -5.29
N SER A 77 -9.83 12.27 -4.91
CA SER A 77 -9.66 13.16 -3.76
C SER A 77 -9.61 12.37 -2.45
N ARG A 78 -10.49 11.37 -2.28
CA ARG A 78 -10.49 10.45 -1.13
C ARG A 78 -9.17 9.70 -1.01
N ALA A 79 -8.69 9.11 -2.10
CA ALA A 79 -7.42 8.39 -2.12
C ALA A 79 -6.25 9.30 -1.75
N HIS A 80 -6.20 10.51 -2.30
CA HIS A 80 -5.16 11.48 -1.95
C HIS A 80 -5.19 11.84 -0.46
N LEU A 81 -6.36 12.18 0.09
CA LEU A 81 -6.54 12.52 1.50
C LEU A 81 -6.19 11.36 2.43
N LEU A 82 -6.59 10.13 2.07
CA LEU A 82 -6.26 8.92 2.83
C LEU A 82 -4.75 8.69 2.88
N LEU A 83 -4.04 8.81 1.75
CA LEU A 83 -2.59 8.62 1.73
C LEU A 83 -1.85 9.68 2.57
N GLU A 84 -2.24 10.95 2.46
CA GLU A 84 -1.65 12.01 3.30
C GLU A 84 -1.95 11.78 4.79
N SER A 85 -3.17 11.36 5.10
CA SER A 85 -3.62 11.13 6.47
C SER A 85 -2.92 9.92 7.09
N LEU A 86 -2.74 8.83 6.35
CA LEU A 86 -1.93 7.66 6.74
C LEU A 86 -0.49 8.06 7.08
N ARG A 87 0.12 8.89 6.23
CA ARG A 87 1.50 9.36 6.45
C ARG A 87 1.64 10.26 7.69
N ALA A 88 0.59 10.99 8.04
CA ALA A 88 0.56 11.86 9.22
C ALA A 88 0.25 11.10 10.52
N LEU A 89 -0.01 9.78 10.46
CA LEU A 89 -0.33 8.99 11.65
C LEU A 89 0.87 8.84 12.59
N PRO A 90 0.69 9.07 13.90
CA PRO A 90 1.73 8.73 14.88
C PRO A 90 2.09 7.25 14.81
N GLY A 91 3.39 6.95 14.71
CA GLY A 91 3.89 5.57 14.61
C GLY A 91 3.90 5.00 13.19
N PHE A 92 3.29 5.67 12.21
CA PHE A 92 3.49 5.36 10.80
C PHE A 92 4.78 6.05 10.32
N SER A 93 5.63 5.34 9.58
CA SER A 93 6.88 5.93 9.12
C SER A 93 6.64 6.88 7.95
N SER A 94 7.05 8.15 8.07
CA SER A 94 6.95 9.14 6.99
C SER A 94 7.84 8.80 5.79
N SER A 95 8.76 7.85 5.95
CA SER A 95 9.61 7.31 4.89
C SER A 95 8.94 6.24 4.02
N VAL A 96 7.75 5.76 4.36
CA VAL A 96 7.04 4.77 3.54
C VAL A 96 6.45 5.46 2.31
N GLY A 97 6.80 4.96 1.12
CA GLY A 97 6.10 5.31 -0.11
C GLY A 97 4.74 4.61 -0.17
N LEU A 98 3.68 5.34 -0.52
CA LEU A 98 2.32 4.81 -0.52
C LEU A 98 1.80 4.66 -1.95
N VAL A 99 1.14 3.54 -2.22
CA VAL A 99 0.47 3.27 -3.48
C VAL A 99 -0.97 2.87 -3.19
N CYS A 100 -1.92 3.59 -3.77
CA CYS A 100 -3.35 3.30 -3.70
C CYS A 100 -3.88 2.95 -5.09
N THR A 101 -4.21 1.67 -5.32
CA THR A 101 -4.85 1.23 -6.57
C THR A 101 -6.34 1.55 -6.54
N LEU A 102 -6.86 2.10 -7.64
CA LEU A 102 -8.22 2.64 -7.77
C LEU A 102 -9.02 1.92 -8.86
N GLY A 103 -8.71 0.64 -9.09
CA GLY A 103 -9.36 -0.18 -10.13
C GLY A 103 -9.30 0.47 -11.51
N SER A 104 -10.47 0.67 -12.12
CA SER A 104 -10.60 1.28 -13.46
C SER A 104 -10.23 2.77 -13.52
N LEU A 105 -10.01 3.43 -12.38
CA LEU A 105 -9.53 4.81 -12.35
C LEU A 105 -8.01 4.87 -12.49
N GLY A 106 -7.27 3.86 -12.05
CA GLY A 106 -5.81 3.81 -12.15
C GLY A 106 -5.15 3.69 -10.79
N VAL A 107 -4.12 4.49 -10.54
CA VAL A 107 -3.34 4.42 -9.30
C VAL A 107 -2.91 5.81 -8.84
N MET A 108 -2.95 6.02 -7.53
CA MET A 108 -2.38 7.17 -6.84
C MET A 108 -1.10 6.73 -6.12
N VAL A 109 -0.01 7.48 -6.28
CA VAL A 109 1.27 7.20 -5.65
C VAL A 109 1.71 8.42 -4.85
N LEU A 110 2.09 8.20 -3.60
CA LEU A 110 2.67 9.22 -2.74
C LEU A 110 4.10 8.79 -2.36
N PRO A 111 5.13 9.30 -3.06
CA PRO A 111 6.51 8.89 -2.80
C PRO A 111 6.98 9.23 -1.38
N SER A 112 7.96 8.46 -0.91
CA SER A 112 8.65 8.68 0.37
C SER A 112 9.07 10.15 0.52
N GLY A 113 8.68 10.79 1.63
CA GLY A 113 9.01 12.19 1.92
C GLY A 113 8.44 13.25 0.97
N SER A 114 7.66 12.89 -0.05
CA SER A 114 7.10 13.83 -1.03
C SER A 114 5.70 14.29 -0.64
N VAL A 115 5.45 15.59 -0.53
CA VAL A 115 4.08 16.15 -0.38
C VAL A 115 3.25 16.10 -1.67
N LYS A 116 3.87 15.73 -2.79
CA LYS A 116 3.21 15.67 -4.10
C LYS A 116 2.82 14.25 -4.44
N ALA A 117 1.52 14.00 -4.53
CA ALA A 117 0.97 12.77 -5.08
C ALA A 117 1.06 12.75 -6.61
N ILE A 118 1.20 11.55 -7.16
CA ILE A 118 1.27 11.26 -8.59
C ILE A 118 0.07 10.39 -8.93
N TYR A 119 -0.80 10.86 -9.81
CA TYR A 119 -1.90 10.08 -10.35
C TYR A 119 -1.55 9.55 -11.73
N VAL A 120 -1.78 8.26 -11.95
CA VAL A 120 -1.64 7.60 -13.25
C VAL A 120 -2.98 6.96 -13.61
N PRO A 121 -3.66 7.39 -14.68
CA PRO A 121 -4.95 6.84 -15.06
C PRO A 121 -4.82 5.39 -15.55
N ALA A 122 -5.86 4.58 -15.36
CA ALA A 122 -5.91 3.23 -15.91
C ALA A 122 -5.86 3.25 -17.44
N LEU A 123 -5.27 2.20 -18.02
CA LEU A 123 -5.30 2.01 -19.47
C LEU A 123 -6.71 1.73 -19.96
N LYS A 124 -7.08 2.32 -21.10
CA LYS A 124 -8.32 1.97 -21.79
C LYS A 124 -8.21 0.55 -22.35
N LEU A 125 -9.17 -0.29 -21.96
CA LEU A 125 -9.23 -1.66 -22.45
C LEU A 125 -9.90 -1.69 -23.83
N ASN A 126 -9.31 -2.46 -24.74
CA ASN A 126 -9.86 -2.70 -26.09
C ASN A 126 -10.87 -3.86 -26.11
N ARG A 127 -11.08 -4.54 -24.97
CA ARG A 127 -11.98 -5.68 -24.80
C ARG A 127 -12.76 -5.51 -23.49
N PRO A 128 -13.95 -6.11 -23.36
CA PRO A 128 -14.70 -6.11 -22.11
C PRO A 128 -13.90 -6.71 -20.95
N VAL A 129 -14.12 -6.19 -19.75
CA VAL A 129 -13.60 -6.80 -18.51
C VAL A 129 -14.31 -8.13 -18.31
N VAL A 130 -13.53 -9.20 -18.13
CA VAL A 130 -14.05 -10.56 -17.90
C VAL A 130 -13.94 -10.92 -16.43
N ASP A 131 -12.75 -10.75 -15.84
CA ASP A 131 -12.45 -11.05 -14.44
C ASP A 131 -11.30 -10.14 -13.97
N THR A 132 -11.41 -9.62 -12.76
CA THR A 132 -10.40 -8.76 -12.12
C THR A 132 -9.69 -9.46 -10.96
N THR A 133 -9.99 -10.74 -10.72
CA THR A 133 -9.33 -11.55 -9.71
C THR A 133 -7.82 -11.59 -9.97
N GLY A 134 -7.03 -11.28 -8.96
CA GLY A 134 -5.56 -11.20 -9.06
C GLY A 134 -5.02 -9.96 -9.78
N ALA A 135 -5.87 -8.99 -10.18
CA ALA A 135 -5.38 -7.74 -10.79
C ALA A 135 -4.50 -6.93 -9.82
N GLY A 136 -4.82 -6.94 -8.52
CA GLY A 136 -4.01 -6.32 -7.47
C GLY A 136 -2.64 -7.00 -7.30
N ASP A 137 -2.61 -8.33 -7.27
CA ASP A 137 -1.37 -9.11 -7.21
C ASP A 137 -0.51 -8.91 -8.45
N CYS A 138 -1.15 -8.89 -9.63
CA CYS A 138 -0.49 -8.58 -10.90
C CYS A 138 0.15 -7.19 -10.88
N PHE A 139 -0.59 -6.17 -10.43
CA PHE A 139 -0.05 -4.82 -10.26
C PHE A 139 1.14 -4.81 -9.30
N THR A 140 0.99 -5.42 -8.12
CA THR A 140 2.03 -5.47 -7.08
C THR A 140 3.31 -6.15 -7.59
N GLY A 141 3.18 -7.29 -8.25
CA GLY A 141 4.32 -8.01 -8.82
C GLY A 141 5.05 -7.19 -9.89
N TYR A 142 4.32 -6.56 -10.81
CA TYR A 142 4.93 -5.71 -11.84
C TYR A 142 5.53 -4.42 -11.28
N PHE A 143 4.94 -3.85 -10.23
CA PHE A 143 5.48 -2.70 -9.53
C PHE A 143 6.85 -3.03 -8.93
N VAL A 144 6.96 -4.13 -8.19
CA VAL A 144 8.24 -4.61 -7.64
C VAL A 144 9.25 -4.92 -8.75
N ALA A 145 8.81 -5.60 -9.83
CA ALA A 145 9.68 -5.89 -10.97
C ALA A 145 10.21 -4.62 -11.66
N GLY A 146 9.48 -3.50 -11.59
CA GLY A 146 9.95 -2.19 -12.05
C GLY A 146 11.16 -1.69 -11.27
N PHE A 147 11.18 -1.86 -9.95
CA PHE A 147 12.34 -1.52 -9.11
C PHE A 147 13.54 -2.42 -9.36
N MET A 148 13.31 -3.72 -9.65
CA MET A 148 14.38 -4.67 -9.90
C MET A 148 15.19 -4.43 -11.18
N LYS A 149 14.71 -3.56 -12.09
CA LYS A 149 15.39 -3.23 -13.35
C LYS A 149 16.46 -2.14 -13.18
N HIS A 150 16.55 -1.55 -12.01
CA HIS A 150 17.47 -0.45 -11.66
C HIS A 150 18.27 -0.82 -10.41
#